data_AF-A0A1G3JGF0-F1
#
_entry.id   AF-A0A1G3JGF0-F1
#
_cell.length_a   1.000
_cell.length_b   1.000
_cell.length_c   1.000
_cell.angle_alpha   90.00
_cell.angle_beta   90.00
_cell.angle_gamma   90.00
#
_symmetry.space_group_name_H-M   'P 1'
#
loop_
_entity.id
_entity.type
_entity.pdbx_description
1 polymer ?
#
loop_
_entity_poly.entity_id
_entity_poly.type
_entity_poly.pdbx_seq_one_letter_code
_entity_poly.pdbx_strand_id
1 'polypeptide(L)'
;MSYAVGDTLPPFTIESVSAEAMEQWAIFLADPNPIHLDVEVVKAKGLGDRVINQGPANVAYMMNMLMRAFPGGRIKAMDSRFLDNVYGGDRA
;
A
#
# COMPACT_ATOMS: atom_id res chain seq x y z
N MET A 1 0.02 28.25 -0.31
CA MET A 1 0.89 27.61 -1.31
C MET A 1 0.30 27.81 -2.69
N SER A 2 1.14 28.04 -3.69
CA SER A 2 0.75 28.01 -5.10
C SER A 2 1.25 26.71 -5.72
N TYR A 3 0.43 26.09 -6.56
CA TYR A 3 0.75 24.85 -7.26
C TYR A 3 0.68 25.10 -8.77
N ALA A 4 1.55 24.48 -9.54
CA ALA A 4 1.57 24.55 -10.99
C ALA A 4 1.50 23.15 -11.62
N VAL A 5 0.93 23.07 -12.82
CA VAL A 5 0.97 21.84 -13.62
C VAL A 5 2.42 21.53 -13.96
N GLY A 6 2.84 20.29 -13.70
CA GLY A 6 4.23 19.84 -13.87
C GLY A 6 5.03 19.81 -12.56
N ASP A 7 4.48 20.32 -11.45
CA ASP A 7 5.12 20.19 -10.14
C ASP A 7 5.28 18.72 -9.76
N THR A 8 6.45 18.40 -9.19
CA THR A 8 6.74 17.05 -8.68
C THR A 8 6.26 16.93 -7.24
N LEU A 9 5.64 15.80 -6.90
CA LEU A 9 5.27 15.51 -5.52
C LEU A 9 6.51 15.20 -4.68
N PRO A 10 6.56 15.64 -3.41
CA PRO A 10 7.61 15.21 -2.50
C PRO A 10 7.62 13.67 -2.39
N PRO A 11 8.81 13.04 -2.27
CA PRO A 11 8.89 11.60 -2.08
C PRO A 11 8.18 11.20 -0.79
N PHE A 12 7.48 10.08 -0.85
CA PHE A 12 6.84 9.43 0.28
C PHE A 12 7.21 7.96 0.25
N THR A 13 7.97 7.53 1.24
CA THR A 13 8.58 6.20 1.28
C THR A 13 8.09 5.45 2.50
N ILE A 14 7.74 4.18 2.30
CA ILE A 14 7.61 3.18 3.34
C ILE A 14 8.92 2.40 3.37
N GLU A 15 9.75 2.64 4.39
CA GLU A 15 11.09 2.03 4.43
C GLU A 15 11.06 0.51 4.52
N SER A 16 10.03 -0.06 5.15
CA SER A 16 9.77 -1.49 5.22
C SER A 16 8.27 -1.73 5.41
N VAL A 17 7.65 -2.44 4.48
CA VAL A 17 6.23 -2.80 4.56
C VAL A 17 6.02 -3.84 5.66
N SER A 18 5.30 -3.49 6.72
CA SER A 18 5.12 -4.33 7.91
C SER A 18 4.11 -5.46 7.67
N ALA A 19 4.54 -6.70 7.90
CA ALA A 19 3.67 -7.87 7.90
C ALA A 19 2.70 -7.85 9.08
N GLU A 20 3.14 -7.34 10.23
CA GLU A 20 2.30 -7.18 11.42
C GLU A 20 1.14 -6.22 11.16
N ALA A 21 1.39 -5.15 10.39
CA ALA A 21 0.32 -4.26 9.94
C ALA A 21 -0.67 -5.00 9.02
N MET A 22 -0.22 -5.90 8.14
CA MET A 22 -1.12 -6.66 7.26
C MET A 22 -2.15 -7.48 8.06
N GLU A 23 -1.78 -8.02 9.23
CA GLU A 23 -2.71 -8.72 10.11
C GLU A 23 -3.84 -7.80 10.60
N GLN A 24 -3.49 -6.56 10.98
CA GLN A 24 -4.48 -5.57 11.41
C GLN A 24 -5.38 -5.14 10.24
N TRP A 25 -4.78 -4.93 9.08
CA TRP A 25 -5.51 -4.53 7.86
C TRP A 25 -6.48 -5.60 7.38
N ALA A 26 -6.18 -6.89 7.55
CA ALA A 26 -7.11 -7.98 7.26
C ALA A 26 -8.42 -7.85 8.06
N ILE A 27 -8.32 -7.38 9.31
CA ILE A 27 -9.49 -7.11 10.16
C ILE A 27 -10.24 -5.86 9.66
N PHE A 28 -9.53 -4.73 9.48
CA PHE A 28 -10.16 -3.46 9.10
C PHE A 28 -10.85 -3.49 7.73
N LEU A 29 -10.28 -4.25 6.79
CA LEU A 29 -10.82 -4.40 5.44
C LEU A 29 -11.80 -5.55 5.30
N ALA A 30 -11.96 -6.38 6.34
CA ALA A 30 -12.64 -7.67 6.25
C ALA A 30 -12.11 -8.52 5.08
N ASP A 31 -10.79 -8.54 4.90
CA ASP A 31 -10.08 -9.28 3.86
C ASP A 31 -9.26 -10.41 4.50
N PRO A 32 -9.84 -11.61 4.67
CA PRO A 32 -9.18 -12.74 5.31
C PRO A 32 -8.30 -13.54 4.33
N ASN A 33 -7.94 -12.99 3.16
CA ASN A 33 -7.17 -13.75 2.18
C ASN A 33 -5.79 -14.14 2.76
N PRO A 34 -5.49 -15.44 2.86
CA PRO A 34 -4.31 -15.92 3.58
C PRO A 34 -2.97 -15.49 2.98
N ILE A 35 -2.93 -14.98 1.75
CA ILE A 35 -1.67 -14.47 1.16
C ILE A 35 -1.11 -13.25 1.93
N HIS A 36 -1.94 -12.58 2.72
CA HIS A 36 -1.56 -11.46 3.57
C HIS A 36 -1.05 -11.90 4.96
N LEU A 37 -1.27 -13.16 5.33
CA LEU A 37 -1.15 -13.65 6.72
C LEU A 37 -0.23 -14.86 6.85
N ASP A 38 -0.11 -15.67 5.80
CA ASP A 38 0.59 -16.95 5.84
C ASP A 38 1.53 -17.10 4.64
N VAL A 39 2.83 -17.08 4.93
CA VAL A 39 3.89 -17.24 3.94
C VAL A 39 3.86 -18.62 3.27
N GLU A 40 3.41 -19.67 3.95
CA GLU A 40 3.34 -21.01 3.37
C GLU A 40 2.23 -21.08 2.32
N VAL A 41 1.14 -20.32 2.48
CA VAL A 41 0.10 -20.18 1.45
C VAL A 41 0.61 -19.40 0.24
N VAL A 42 1.41 -18.35 0.45
CA VAL A 42 2.07 -17.62 -0.66
C VAL A 42 2.97 -18.56 -1.46
N LYS A 43 3.83 -19.34 -0.78
CA LYS A 43 4.72 -20.32 -1.40
C LYS A 43 3.94 -21.40 -2.15
N ALA A 44 2.91 -21.98 -1.53
CA ALA A 44 2.08 -23.00 -2.15
C ALA A 44 1.36 -22.51 -3.41
N LYS A 45 1.07 -21.21 -3.50
CA LYS A 45 0.50 -20.56 -4.68
C LYS A 45 1.55 -20.12 -5.72
N GLY A 46 2.84 -20.30 -5.45
CA GLY A 46 3.92 -19.88 -6.34
C GLY A 46 4.07 -18.37 -6.46
N LEU A 47 3.66 -17.63 -5.42
CA LEU A 47 3.61 -16.15 -5.44
C LEU A 47 4.83 -15.50 -4.78
N GLY A 48 5.80 -16.28 -4.31
CA GLY A 48 7.00 -15.80 -3.62
C GLY A 48 7.20 -16.47 -2.26
N ASP A 49 8.03 -15.85 -1.43
CA ASP A 49 8.50 -16.37 -0.14
C ASP A 49 8.20 -15.45 1.05
N ARG A 50 7.37 -14.42 0.84
CA ARG A 50 6.95 -13.42 1.84
C ARG A 50 5.46 -13.11 1.67
N VAL A 51 4.79 -12.71 2.75
CA VAL A 51 3.38 -12.27 2.69
C VAL A 51 3.24 -11.05 1.77
N ILE A 52 2.07 -10.92 1.14
CA ILE A 52 1.78 -9.86 0.17
C ILE A 52 0.91 -8.80 0.84
N ASN A 53 1.20 -7.52 0.62
CA ASN A 53 0.42 -6.41 1.17
C ASN A 53 -0.97 -6.33 0.52
N GLN A 54 -2.00 -5.93 1.27
CA GLN A 54 -3.33 -5.72 0.70
C GLN A 54 -3.30 -4.57 -0.33
N GLY A 55 -3.97 -4.75 -1.47
CA GLY A 55 -4.10 -3.71 -2.49
C GLY A 55 -4.60 -2.37 -1.93
N PRO A 56 -5.66 -2.33 -1.10
CA PRO A 56 -6.11 -1.11 -0.46
C PRO A 56 -5.08 -0.44 0.47
N ALA A 57 -4.17 -1.20 1.10
CA ALA A 57 -3.08 -0.62 1.89
C ALA A 57 -2.08 0.14 1.01
N ASN A 58 -1.76 -0.39 -0.19
CA ASN A 58 -0.95 0.34 -1.17
C ASN A 58 -1.63 1.65 -1.62
N VAL A 59 -2.96 1.65 -1.78
CA VAL A 59 -3.72 2.87 -2.10
C VAL A 59 -3.64 3.88 -0.96
N ALA A 60 -3.70 3.43 0.29
CA ALA A 60 -3.57 4.30 1.46
C ALA A 60 -2.20 5.00 1.54
N TYR A 61 -1.11 4.38 1.07
CA TYR A 61 0.19 5.05 0.96
C TYR A 61 0.12 6.26 0.00
N MET A 62 -0.50 6.09 -1.17
CA MET A 62 -0.72 7.19 -2.11
C MET A 62 -1.63 8.28 -1.52
N MET A 63 -2.68 7.89 -0.80
CA MET A 63 -3.55 8.85 -0.09
C MET A 63 -2.77 9.66 0.94
N ASN A 64 -1.92 9.02 1.74
CA ASN A 64 -1.08 9.68 2.74
C ASN A 64 -0.07 10.64 2.10
N MET A 65 0.57 10.23 0.99
CA MET A 65 1.44 11.09 0.20
C MET A 65 0.70 12.37 -0.24
N LEU A 66 -0.49 12.21 -0.83
CA LEU A 66 -1.30 13.35 -1.31
C LEU A 66 -1.78 14.24 -0.17
N MET A 67 -2.24 13.66 0.94
CA MET A 67 -2.68 14.43 2.11
C MET A 67 -1.53 15.23 2.75
N ARG A 68 -0.31 14.69 2.71
CA ARG A 68 0.90 15.39 3.16
C ARG A 68 1.32 16.51 2.20
N ALA A 69 1.24 16.27 0.89
CA ALA A 69 1.59 17.25 -0.14
C ALA A 69 0.58 18.41 -0.25
N PHE A 70 -0.69 18.14 0.07
CA PHE A 70 -1.80 19.11 -0.02
C PHE A 70 -2.56 19.21 1.31
N PRO A 71 -1.99 19.82 2.36
CA PRO A 71 -2.68 19.98 3.65
C PRO A 71 -4.02 20.69 3.49
N GLY A 72 -5.10 20.10 4.01
CA GLY A 72 -6.47 20.61 3.88
C GLY A 72 -7.14 20.30 2.54
N GLY A 73 -6.42 19.69 1.60
CA GLY A 73 -6.99 19.15 0.36
C GLY A 73 -7.92 17.97 0.63
N ARG A 74 -8.87 17.75 -0.29
CA ARG A 74 -9.78 16.60 -0.25
C ARG A 74 -9.66 15.80 -1.53
N ILE A 75 -9.25 14.55 -1.39
CA ILE A 75 -9.27 13.57 -2.49
C ILE A 75 -10.73 13.35 -2.91
N LYS A 76 -11.01 13.52 -4.20
CA LYS A 76 -12.35 13.36 -4.79
C LYS A 76 -12.55 12.02 -5.47
N ALA A 77 -11.50 11.53 -6.13
CA ALA A 77 -11.44 10.26 -6.82
C ALA A 77 -9.98 9.81 -6.88
N MET A 78 -9.77 8.50 -6.92
CA MET A 78 -8.49 7.88 -7.22
C MET A 78 -8.75 6.64 -8.06
N ASP A 79 -8.13 6.61 -9.23
CA ASP A 79 -8.09 5.43 -10.08
C ASP A 79 -6.68 4.84 -9.98
N SER A 80 -6.61 3.54 -9.71
CA SER A 80 -5.34 2.83 -9.56
C SER A 80 -5.40 1.48 -10.28
N ARG A 81 -4.24 1.01 -10.70
CA ARG A 81 -4.06 -0.32 -11.29
C ARG A 81 -2.93 -1.02 -10.57
N PHE A 82 -3.22 -2.19 -10.01
CA PHE A 82 -2.20 -3.06 -9.44
C PHE A 82 -1.46 -3.77 -10.58
N LEU A 83 -0.14 -3.58 -10.63
CA LEU A 83 0.73 -4.14 -11.68
C LEU A 83 1.57 -5.30 -11.17
N ASP A 84 1.97 -5.27 -9.91
CA ASP A 84 2.77 -6.30 -9.25
C ASP A 84 2.48 -6.31 -7.74
N ASN A 85 3.02 -7.31 -7.06
CA ASN A 85 2.92 -7.48 -5.62
C ASN A 85 3.89 -6.56 -4.86
N VAL A 86 3.43 -6.08 -3.71
CA VAL A 86 4.29 -5.47 -2.70
C VAL A 86 4.39 -6.48 -1.56
N TYR A 87 5.60 -6.91 -1.22
CA TYR A 87 5.82 -7.94 -0.21
C TYR A 87 6.18 -7.33 1.14
N GLY A 88 5.93 -8.09 2.22
CA GLY A 88 6.42 -7.73 3.55
C GLY A 88 7.94 -7.53 3.54
N GLY A 89 8.40 -6.43 4.12
CA GLY A 89 9.81 -6.02 4.12
C GLY A 89 10.28 -5.25 2.88
N ASP A 90 9.46 -5.12 1.84
CA ASP A 90 9.81 -4.26 0.71
C ASP A 90 9.88 -2.80 1.14
N ARG A 91 10.74 -2.04 0.47
CA ARG A 91 10.73 -0.58 0.49
C ARG A 91 9.81 -0.11 -0.63
N ALA A 92 8.76 0.64 -0.28
CA ALA A 92 7.71 1.11 -1.19
C ALA A 92 7.64 2.63 -1.27
#